data_AF-A0A949KFG3-F1
#
_entry.id   AF-A0A949KFG3-F1
#
_cell.length_a   1.000
_cell.length_b   1.000
_cell.length_c   1.000
_cell.angle_alpha   90.00
_cell.angle_beta   90.00
_cell.angle_gamma   90.00
#
_symmetry.space_group_name_H-M   'P 1'
#
loop_
_entity.id
_entity.type
_entity.pdbx_description
1 polymer ?
#
loop_
_entity_poly.entity_id
_entity_poly.type
_entity_poly.pdbx_seq_one_letter_code
_entity_poly.pdbx_strand_id
1 'polypeptide(L)'
;MLGCEHAWVASAALMVAVRNEGSLAVTDEKVNEAMLRTRRQAIAAFCGLTGVCGLSPAIGACFSVLLGASCPRNRETAITMRITARVTDAMSSNAGPSCCKNFLRVALKEAAALAHEYLHVEIPADVSRVTCRDSHRHPHGCRREKCAFFRPESAPGA
;
A
#
# COMPACT_ATOMS: atom_id res chain seq x y z
N MET A 1 -16.55 0.11 -0.27
CA MET A 1 -16.16 1.15 -1.25
C MET A 1 -14.92 0.69 -1.99
N LEU A 2 -15.01 0.71 -3.33
CA LEU A 2 -13.92 0.39 -4.24
C LEU A 2 -13.40 1.69 -4.82
N GLY A 3 -12.09 1.80 -5.00
CA GLY A 3 -11.55 2.94 -5.70
C GLY A 3 -10.05 3.13 -5.51
N CYS A 4 -9.44 3.76 -6.51
CA CYS A 4 -8.00 3.96 -6.58
C CYS A 4 -7.52 5.17 -5.76
N GLU A 5 -8.42 5.94 -5.14
CA GLU A 5 -8.10 6.92 -4.10
C GLU A 5 -7.31 6.27 -2.94
N HIS A 6 -7.56 4.98 -2.66
CA HIS A 6 -6.79 4.21 -1.68
C HIS A 6 -5.29 4.15 -2.06
N ALA A 7 -4.96 4.09 -3.35
CA ALA A 7 -3.56 4.09 -3.79
C ALA A 7 -2.88 5.44 -3.50
N TRP A 8 -3.61 6.55 -3.63
CA TRP A 8 -3.09 7.89 -3.35
C TRP A 8 -2.85 8.07 -1.86
N VAL A 9 -3.82 7.64 -1.03
CA VAL A 9 -3.69 7.62 0.43
C VAL A 9 -2.51 6.76 0.86
N ALA A 10 -2.33 5.57 0.28
CA ALA A 10 -1.20 4.69 0.61
C ALA A 10 0.15 5.33 0.25
N SER A 11 0.26 5.96 -0.92
CA SER A 11 1.48 6.65 -1.33
C SER A 11 1.85 7.78 -0.36
N ALA A 12 0.87 8.65 -0.05
CA ALA A 12 1.09 9.75 0.89
C ALA A 12 1.46 9.24 2.29
N ALA A 13 0.71 8.27 2.81
CA ALA A 13 0.92 7.71 4.15
C ALA A 13 2.30 7.07 4.29
N LEU A 14 2.75 6.30 3.28
CA LEU A 14 4.07 5.68 3.31
C LEU A 14 5.19 6.72 3.27
N MET A 15 5.13 7.69 2.35
CA MET A 15 6.16 8.72 2.24
C MET A 15 6.27 9.57 3.52
N VAL A 16 5.14 9.93 4.12
CA VAL A 16 5.12 10.67 5.39
C VAL A 16 5.58 9.80 6.57
N ALA A 17 5.25 8.51 6.59
CA ALA A 17 5.74 7.59 7.63
C ALA A 17 7.28 7.47 7.58
N VAL A 18 7.86 7.29 6.38
CA VAL A 18 9.32 7.29 6.20
C VAL A 18 9.94 8.61 6.67
N ARG A 19 9.30 9.75 6.32
CA ARG A 19 9.76 11.07 6.78
C ARG A 19 9.78 11.19 8.30
N ASN A 20 8.70 10.72 8.95
CA ASN A 20 8.50 10.86 10.39
C ASN A 20 9.40 9.92 11.20
N GLU A 21 9.82 8.80 10.63
CA GLU A 21 10.81 7.91 11.24
C GLU A 21 12.18 8.60 11.37
N GLY A 22 12.58 9.37 10.36
CA GLY A 22 13.67 10.35 10.47
C GLY A 22 15.06 9.88 10.01
N SER A 23 15.25 8.59 9.72
CA SER A 23 16.53 8.05 9.21
C SER A 23 16.80 8.43 7.75
N LEU A 24 15.75 8.81 7.00
CA LEU A 24 15.85 9.25 5.61
C LEU A 24 15.24 10.64 5.41
N ALA A 25 15.99 11.55 4.80
CA ALA A 25 15.48 12.87 4.44
C ALA A 25 14.46 12.79 3.28
N VAL A 26 13.19 12.95 3.63
CA VAL A 26 12.06 13.02 2.68
C VAL A 26 11.52 14.45 2.65
N THR A 27 11.73 15.14 1.53
CA THR A 27 11.22 16.50 1.31
C THR A 27 9.80 16.49 0.76
N ASP A 28 9.10 17.64 0.81
CA ASP A 28 7.76 17.76 0.24
C ASP A 28 7.75 17.51 -1.28
N GLU A 29 8.83 17.85 -1.99
CA GLU A 29 8.99 17.55 -3.42
C GLU A 29 8.98 16.05 -3.66
N LYS A 30 9.66 15.25 -2.82
CA LYS A 30 9.65 13.79 -2.93
C LYS A 30 8.25 13.22 -2.66
N VAL A 31 7.54 13.74 -1.66
CA VAL A 31 6.15 13.32 -1.38
C VAL A 31 5.25 13.63 -2.57
N ASN A 32 5.32 14.87 -3.08
CA ASN A 32 4.51 15.32 -4.20
C ASN A 32 4.81 14.54 -5.48
N GLU A 33 6.08 14.24 -5.77
CA GLU A 33 6.47 13.45 -6.93
C GLU A 33 5.94 12.01 -6.85
N ALA A 34 6.02 11.36 -5.68
CA ALA A 34 5.47 10.03 -5.48
C ALA A 34 3.95 10.01 -5.69
N MET A 35 3.23 11.00 -5.15
CA MET A 35 1.78 11.12 -5.37
C MET A 35 1.42 11.43 -6.83
N LEU A 36 2.18 12.28 -7.51
CA LEU A 36 1.95 12.63 -8.91
C LEU A 36 2.13 11.40 -9.82
N ARG A 37 3.19 10.61 -9.61
CA ARG A 37 3.40 9.34 -10.31
C ARG A 37 2.28 8.35 -10.04
N THR A 38 1.80 8.29 -8.79
CA THR A 38 0.68 7.45 -8.40
C THR A 38 -0.61 7.88 -9.12
N ARG A 39 -0.92 9.17 -9.16
CA ARG A 39 -2.11 9.71 -9.82
C ARG A 39 -2.17 9.39 -11.31
N ARG A 40 -1.03 9.36 -12.00
CA ARG A 40 -0.93 9.01 -13.43
C ARG A 40 -1.23 7.54 -13.72
N GLN A 41 -1.10 6.67 -12.73
CA GLN A 41 -1.17 5.22 -12.91
C GLN A 41 -2.39 4.62 -12.21
N ALA A 42 -2.67 4.98 -10.96
CA ALA A 42 -3.81 4.48 -10.19
C ALA A 42 -5.10 5.25 -10.53
N ILE A 43 -5.61 5.04 -11.75
CA ILE A 43 -6.88 5.59 -12.24
C ILE A 43 -8.09 4.69 -11.90
N ALA A 44 -9.31 5.18 -12.10
CA ALA A 44 -10.51 4.36 -11.81
C ALA A 44 -10.47 3.01 -12.55
N ALA A 45 -10.90 1.95 -11.86
CA ALA A 45 -10.88 0.57 -12.37
C ALA A 45 -9.52 0.04 -12.85
N PHE A 46 -8.39 0.62 -12.41
CA PHE A 46 -7.06 0.28 -12.91
C PHE A 46 -6.73 -1.23 -12.91
N CYS A 47 -7.12 -1.96 -11.86
CA CYS A 47 -6.92 -3.40 -11.80
C CYS A 47 -7.72 -4.19 -12.84
N GLY A 48 -8.94 -3.74 -13.17
CA GLY A 48 -9.75 -4.36 -14.22
C GLY A 48 -9.24 -4.02 -15.63
N LEU A 49 -8.57 -2.87 -15.79
CA LEU A 49 -8.03 -2.43 -17.08
C LEU A 49 -6.67 -3.06 -17.40
N THR A 50 -5.82 -3.25 -16.39
CA THR A 50 -4.42 -3.61 -16.60
C THR A 50 -4.02 -4.95 -16.00
N GLY A 51 -4.86 -5.54 -15.14
CA GLY A 51 -4.50 -6.68 -14.31
C GLY A 51 -3.60 -6.31 -13.11
N VAL A 52 -3.21 -5.05 -12.95
CA VAL A 52 -2.34 -4.57 -11.88
C VAL A 52 -3.15 -3.75 -10.87
N CYS A 53 -3.06 -4.06 -9.58
CA CYS A 53 -3.69 -3.24 -8.56
C CYS A 53 -3.06 -1.84 -8.52
N GLY A 54 -3.85 -0.77 -8.42
CA GLY A 54 -3.33 0.61 -8.35
C GLY A 54 -2.39 0.87 -7.17
N LEU A 55 -2.43 0.03 -6.13
CA LEU A 55 -1.48 0.06 -5.01
C LEU A 55 -0.07 -0.39 -5.42
N SER A 56 0.08 -1.28 -6.40
CA SER A 56 1.38 -1.75 -6.88
C SER A 56 2.23 -0.60 -7.44
N PRO A 57 1.78 0.18 -8.45
CA PRO A 57 2.53 1.34 -8.91
C PRO A 57 2.61 2.47 -7.88
N ALA A 58 1.68 2.55 -6.91
CA ALA A 58 1.75 3.54 -5.84
C ALA A 58 2.94 3.29 -4.89
N ILE A 59 3.07 2.05 -4.39
CA ILE A 59 4.21 1.68 -3.54
C ILE A 59 5.50 1.71 -4.36
N GLY A 60 5.48 1.19 -5.60
CA GLY A 60 6.62 1.27 -6.51
C GLY A 60 7.09 2.70 -6.76
N ALA A 61 6.17 3.65 -6.94
CA ALA A 61 6.51 5.07 -7.09
C ALA A 61 7.19 5.65 -5.85
N CYS A 62 6.74 5.29 -4.64
CA CYS A 62 7.38 5.72 -3.40
C CYS A 62 8.84 5.24 -3.35
N PHE A 63 9.08 3.93 -3.47
CA PHE A 63 10.44 3.38 -3.45
C PHE A 63 11.29 3.88 -4.62
N SER A 64 10.71 4.08 -5.81
CA SER A 64 11.41 4.69 -6.94
C SER A 64 11.94 6.07 -6.60
N VAL A 65 11.14 6.91 -5.95
CA VAL A 65 11.54 8.26 -5.54
C VAL A 65 12.57 8.21 -4.41
N LEU A 66 12.39 7.32 -3.42
CA LEU A 66 13.29 7.21 -2.27
C LEU A 66 14.67 6.66 -2.65
N LEU A 67 14.72 5.66 -3.54
CA LEU A 67 15.95 5.03 -4.02
C LEU A 67 16.60 5.81 -5.17
N GLY A 68 15.88 6.73 -5.83
CA GLY A 68 16.37 7.40 -7.04
C GLY A 68 16.36 6.49 -8.28
N ALA A 69 15.41 5.54 -8.35
CA ALA A 69 15.27 4.65 -9.50
C ALA A 69 14.84 5.41 -10.76
N SER A 70 15.48 5.06 -11.88
CA SER A 70 15.25 5.63 -13.21
C SER A 70 15.83 4.70 -14.27
N CYS A 71 15.44 4.86 -15.54
CA CYS A 71 15.91 4.00 -16.64
C CYS A 71 17.44 3.72 -16.65
N PRO A 72 18.34 4.70 -16.41
CA PRO A 72 19.79 4.43 -16.37
C PRO A 72 20.29 3.80 -15.05
N ARG A 73 19.47 3.77 -14.00
CA ARG A 73 19.84 3.30 -12.64
C ARG A 73 19.47 1.83 -12.47
N ASN A 74 20.31 0.94 -12.99
CA ASN A 74 20.03 -0.51 -13.06
C ASN A 74 19.68 -1.12 -11.70
N ARG A 75 20.48 -0.83 -10.65
CA ARG A 75 20.30 -1.44 -9.32
C ARG A 75 19.01 -0.98 -8.66
N GLU A 76 18.80 0.32 -8.60
CA GLU A 76 17.65 0.97 -7.96
C GLU A 76 16.34 0.59 -8.67
N THR A 77 16.37 0.53 -10.00
CA THR A 77 15.23 0.07 -10.82
C THR A 77 14.92 -1.40 -10.56
N ALA A 78 15.92 -2.27 -10.56
CA ALA A 78 15.71 -3.70 -10.26
C ALA A 78 15.15 -3.91 -8.85
N ILE A 79 15.65 -3.18 -7.84
CA ILE A 79 15.13 -3.23 -6.47
C ILE A 79 13.66 -2.78 -6.44
N THR A 80 13.34 -1.64 -7.06
CA THR A 80 11.97 -1.10 -7.11
C THR A 80 11.00 -2.08 -7.80
N MET A 81 11.43 -2.75 -8.87
CA MET A 81 10.63 -3.77 -9.55
C MET A 81 10.38 -4.99 -8.65
N ARG A 82 11.39 -5.47 -7.90
CA ARG A 82 11.22 -6.56 -6.92
C ARG A 82 10.26 -6.19 -5.80
N ILE A 83 10.38 -4.98 -5.26
CA ILE A 83 9.46 -4.42 -4.26
C ILE A 83 8.03 -4.43 -4.81
N THR A 84 7.83 -3.92 -6.02
CA THR A 84 6.51 -3.88 -6.67
C THR A 84 5.94 -5.29 -6.87
N ALA A 85 6.77 -6.25 -7.26
CA ALA A 85 6.37 -7.65 -7.40
C ALA A 85 5.93 -8.25 -6.06
N ARG A 86 6.71 -8.08 -4.99
CA ARG A 86 6.39 -8.60 -3.65
C ARG A 86 5.12 -8.00 -3.06
N VAL A 87 4.93 -6.68 -3.21
CA VAL A 87 3.69 -6.01 -2.79
C VAL A 87 2.49 -6.55 -3.57
N THR A 88 2.66 -6.77 -4.87
CA THR A 88 1.61 -7.35 -5.72
C THR A 88 1.26 -8.77 -5.29
N ASP A 89 2.27 -9.59 -4.98
CA ASP A 89 2.10 -10.97 -4.53
C ASP A 89 1.44 -11.06 -3.14
N ALA A 90 1.81 -10.18 -2.21
CA ALA A 90 1.16 -10.08 -0.91
C ALA A 90 -0.34 -9.74 -1.05
N MET A 91 -0.69 -8.81 -1.97
CA MET A 91 -2.09 -8.48 -2.26
C MET A 91 -2.82 -9.62 -3.00
N SER A 92 -2.17 -10.30 -3.94
CA SER A 92 -2.79 -11.39 -4.72
C SER A 92 -3.18 -12.56 -3.82
N SER A 93 -2.35 -12.88 -2.82
CA SER A 93 -2.65 -13.86 -1.77
C SER A 93 -3.87 -13.50 -0.92
N ASN A 94 -4.29 -12.23 -0.98
CA ASN A 94 -5.47 -11.71 -0.32
C ASN A 94 -6.62 -11.41 -1.29
N ALA A 95 -6.54 -11.85 -2.54
CA ALA A 95 -7.62 -11.72 -3.50
C ALA A 95 -8.87 -12.49 -3.05
N GLY A 96 -10.03 -11.97 -3.43
CA GLY A 96 -11.36 -12.42 -3.02
C GLY A 96 -12.39 -11.38 -3.48
N PRO A 97 -13.61 -11.34 -2.89
CA PRO A 97 -14.56 -10.26 -3.12
C PRO A 97 -13.86 -8.90 -3.04
N SER A 98 -14.02 -8.08 -4.09
CA SER A 98 -13.21 -6.87 -4.32
C SER A 98 -13.19 -5.96 -3.09
N CYS A 99 -12.03 -5.76 -2.45
CA CYS A 99 -11.89 -4.89 -1.28
C CYS A 99 -10.58 -4.10 -1.29
N CYS A 100 -10.61 -2.89 -1.84
CA CYS A 100 -9.44 -1.99 -1.91
C CYS A 100 -8.86 -1.65 -0.52
N LYS A 101 -9.68 -1.64 0.54
CA LYS A 101 -9.24 -1.39 1.92
C LYS A 101 -8.40 -2.53 2.50
N ASN A 102 -8.67 -3.77 2.10
CA ASN A 102 -7.84 -4.91 2.51
C ASN A 102 -6.49 -4.82 1.80
N PHE A 103 -6.51 -4.65 0.47
CA PHE A 103 -5.28 -4.50 -0.32
C PHE A 103 -4.42 -3.33 0.17
N LEU A 104 -5.01 -2.19 0.52
CA LEU A 104 -4.26 -1.04 1.07
C LEU A 104 -3.47 -1.43 2.33
N ARG A 105 -4.13 -2.10 3.28
CA ARG A 105 -3.49 -2.46 4.55
C ARG A 105 -2.42 -3.53 4.36
N VAL A 106 -2.67 -4.50 3.48
CA VAL A 106 -1.67 -5.53 3.12
C VAL A 106 -0.47 -4.88 2.43
N ALA A 107 -0.70 -4.01 1.46
CA ALA A 107 0.36 -3.31 0.73
C ALA A 107 1.21 -2.44 1.66
N LEU A 108 0.61 -1.69 2.58
CA LEU A 108 1.36 -0.88 3.56
C LEU A 108 2.14 -1.73 4.56
N LYS A 109 1.59 -2.88 4.99
CA LYS A 109 2.31 -3.83 5.85
C LYS A 109 3.56 -4.36 5.14
N GLU A 110 3.40 -4.83 3.90
CA GLU A 110 4.52 -5.34 3.11
C GLU A 110 5.52 -4.21 2.80
N ALA A 111 5.04 -3.02 2.47
CA ALA A 111 5.88 -1.85 2.24
C ALA A 111 6.72 -1.46 3.47
N ALA A 112 6.17 -1.57 4.68
CA ALA A 112 6.93 -1.33 5.92
C ALA A 112 8.08 -2.34 6.10
N ALA A 113 7.82 -3.63 5.85
CA ALA A 113 8.87 -4.66 5.89
C ALA A 113 9.95 -4.41 4.83
N LEU A 114 9.54 -4.00 3.62
CA LEU A 114 10.45 -3.66 2.52
C LEU A 114 11.23 -2.36 2.79
N ALA A 115 10.65 -1.40 3.51
CA ALA A 115 11.35 -0.18 3.92
C ALA A 115 12.49 -0.52 4.88
N HIS A 116 12.26 -1.43 5.84
CA HIS A 116 13.33 -1.94 6.69
C HIS A 116 14.40 -2.67 5.87
N GLU A 117 14.01 -3.56 4.95
CA GLU A 117 14.94 -4.37 4.14
C GLU A 117 15.82 -3.55 3.18
N TYR A 118 15.24 -2.57 2.47
CA TYR A 118 15.93 -1.85 1.39
C TYR A 118 16.35 -0.43 1.72
N LEU A 119 15.73 0.20 2.72
CA LEU A 119 16.00 1.59 3.12
C LEU A 119 16.57 1.68 4.55
N HIS A 120 16.55 0.59 5.31
CA HIS A 120 16.89 0.58 6.74
C HIS A 120 16.02 1.55 7.56
N VAL A 121 14.74 1.68 7.18
CA VAL A 121 13.75 2.54 7.86
C VAL A 121 12.76 1.67 8.62
N GLU A 122 12.63 1.88 9.93
CA GLU A 122 11.74 1.11 10.79
C GLU A 122 10.35 1.77 10.93
N ILE A 123 9.37 1.26 10.18
CA ILE A 123 7.98 1.71 10.28
C ILE A 123 7.17 0.71 11.13
N PRO A 124 6.59 1.13 12.27
CA PRO A 124 5.71 0.27 13.06
C PRO A 124 4.48 -0.17 12.25
N ALA A 125 4.35 -1.48 12.00
CA ALA A 125 3.28 -2.05 11.17
C ALA A 125 2.58 -3.26 11.83
N ASP A 126 2.25 -3.13 13.11
CA ASP A 126 1.54 -4.16 13.88
C ASP A 126 0.09 -4.30 13.41
N VAL A 127 -0.16 -5.32 12.56
CA VAL A 127 -1.48 -5.67 12.02
C VAL A 127 -2.49 -6.01 13.11
N SER A 128 -2.04 -6.55 14.25
CA SER A 128 -2.94 -6.98 15.33
C SER A 128 -3.73 -5.82 15.95
N ARG A 129 -3.17 -4.61 15.86
CA ARG A 129 -3.77 -3.35 16.33
C ARG A 129 -4.71 -2.70 15.30
N VAL A 130 -4.77 -3.23 14.08
CA VAL A 130 -5.57 -2.63 12.99
C VAL A 130 -6.88 -3.40 12.80
N THR A 131 -7.97 -2.79 13.22
CA THR A 131 -9.33 -3.32 13.04
C THR A 131 -10.11 -2.53 11.98
N CYS A 132 -10.70 -3.23 11.01
CA CYS A 132 -11.56 -2.65 10.00
C CYS A 132 -12.97 -2.39 10.56
N ARG A 133 -13.41 -1.13 10.55
CA ARG A 133 -14.75 -0.71 11.01
C ARG A 133 -15.79 -0.58 9.88
N ASP A 134 -15.42 -0.97 8.66
CA ASP A 134 -16.24 -0.77 7.46
C ASP A 134 -16.85 -2.06 6.90
N SER A 135 -16.77 -3.17 7.64
CA SER A 135 -17.29 -4.48 7.21
C SER A 135 -18.78 -4.40 6.83
N HIS A 136 -19.59 -3.71 7.64
CA HIS A 136 -21.02 -3.49 7.39
C HIS A 136 -21.32 -2.63 6.16
N ARG A 137 -20.39 -1.75 5.75
CA ARG A 137 -20.53 -0.85 4.58
C ARG A 137 -20.13 -1.51 3.26
N HIS A 138 -19.77 -2.79 3.28
CA HIS A 138 -19.27 -3.51 2.10
C HIS A 138 -19.86 -4.92 2.00
N PRO A 139 -21.20 -5.07 2.03
CA PRO A 139 -21.88 -6.35 2.27
C PRO A 139 -21.54 -7.46 1.27
N HIS A 140 -21.36 -7.12 -0.02
CA HIS A 140 -21.04 -8.10 -1.08
C HIS A 140 -19.55 -8.26 -1.36
N GLY A 141 -18.70 -7.38 -0.80
CA GLY A 141 -17.26 -7.38 -1.04
C GLY A 141 -16.41 -7.64 0.20
N CYS A 142 -17.04 -7.82 1.37
CA CYS A 142 -16.33 -8.10 2.61
C CYS A 142 -16.00 -9.59 2.71
N ARG A 143 -14.75 -9.90 3.09
CA ARG A 143 -14.27 -11.28 3.32
C ARG A 143 -14.52 -11.80 4.73
N ARG A 144 -15.06 -10.94 5.62
CA ARG A 144 -15.35 -11.23 7.04
C ARG A 144 -14.21 -12.01 7.70
N GLU A 145 -14.47 -13.20 8.23
CA GLU A 145 -13.53 -14.03 8.98
C GLU A 145 -12.26 -14.39 8.17
N LYS A 146 -12.32 -14.35 6.84
CA LYS A 146 -11.15 -14.57 5.95
C LYS A 146 -10.25 -13.33 5.81
N CYS A 147 -10.62 -12.19 6.40
CA CYS A 147 -9.85 -10.95 6.39
C CYS A 147 -9.10 -10.78 7.71
N ALA A 148 -7.78 -10.65 7.67
CA ALA A 148 -6.95 -10.43 8.87
C ALA A 148 -7.31 -9.18 9.70
N PHE A 149 -8.03 -8.23 9.09
CA PHE A 149 -8.45 -6.97 9.73
C PHE A 149 -9.90 -7.01 10.23
N PHE A 150 -10.61 -8.12 10.06
CA PHE A 150 -11.98 -8.25 10.54
C PHE A 150 -12.01 -8.61 12.01
N ARG A 151 -12.82 -7.89 12.78
CA ARG A 151 -13.25 -8.28 14.11
C ARG A 151 -14.78 -8.33 14.11
N PRO A 152 -15.40 -9.38 14.64
CA PRO A 152 -16.83 -9.35 14.90
C PRO A 152 -17.11 -8.18 15.85
N GLU A 153 -18.13 -7.37 15.58
CA GLU A 153 -18.66 -6.49 16.62
C GLU A 153 -19.12 -7.39 17.76
N SER A 154 -18.49 -7.26 18.93
CA SER A 154 -19.09 -7.75 20.16
C SER A 154 -20.42 -7.03 20.32
N ALA A 155 -21.50 -7.79 20.48
CA ALA A 155 -22.82 -7.23 20.75
C ALA A 155 -22.72 -6.18 21.88
N PRO A 156 -23.40 -5.03 21.77
CA PRO A 156 -23.45 -4.08 22.87
C PRO A 156 -24.14 -4.76 24.07
N GLY A 157 -23.39 -5.02 25.14
CA GLY A 157 -23.90 -5.55 26.41
C GLY A 157 -23.37 -6.94 26.77
N ALA A 158 -22.20 -6.98 27.41
CA ALA A 158 -21.86 -7.98 28.41
C ALA A 158 -21.73 -7.24 29.75
#